data_AF-A0A2E4J9C1-F1
#
_entry.id   AF-A0A2E4J9C1-F1
#
_cell.length_a   1.000
_cell.length_b   1.000
_cell.length_c   1.000
_cell.angle_alpha   90.00
_cell.angle_beta   90.00
_cell.angle_gamma   90.00
#
_symmetry.space_group_name_H-M   'P 1'
#
loop_
_entity.id
_entity.type
_entity.pdbx_description
1 polymer ?
#
loop_
_entity_poly.entity_id
_entity_poly.type
_entity_poly.pdbx_seq_one_letter_code
_entity_poly.pdbx_strand_id
1 'polypeptide(L)'
;SRLESVLGLLAGSLGRNEASSLHLARALSQASLAVDASAESRIMHHLGLMAIAADEPERAASLFDGASAQSLRSGNSNLRHLIAAGISRHLSGDGDGADSNISEAARIIDEDEGSAIEPLVVLARSLMGIDRPWLALEIFDEALECAIEAEIESEVDRIRNLLTLVNVAAVGDEDDERRSLRRLLDGLNRVEGVAEERVETVTGEVDEAVDAQLVPIEETWREWRASNDLVPDGEALSVVRVVEGEGGLLAIVHHSELGGLGIWLPGEAPELASGQRLTISGTRIKLAEPTKDLTASQNIRGVIAVESPEALKVSIEAIQDSAPES
;
A
#
# COMPACT_ATOMS: atom_id res chain seq x y z
N SER A 1 -12.93 13.12 20.25
CA SER A 1 -11.71 12.72 19.54
C SER A 1 -11.94 11.41 18.79
N ARG A 2 -12.16 10.29 19.48
CA ARG A 2 -12.30 8.95 18.87
C ARG A 2 -13.29 8.84 17.69
N LEU A 3 -14.50 9.43 17.80
CA LEU A 3 -15.48 9.37 16.70
C LEU A 3 -15.00 10.09 15.43
N GLU A 4 -14.44 11.29 15.56
CA GLU A 4 -13.91 12.06 14.42
C GLU A 4 -12.71 11.33 13.80
N SER A 5 -11.82 10.75 14.60
CA SER A 5 -10.73 9.91 14.09
C SER A 5 -11.26 8.72 13.28
N VAL A 6 -12.24 7.99 13.80
CA VAL A 6 -12.83 6.83 13.10
C VAL A 6 -13.52 7.25 11.81
N LEU A 7 -14.27 8.35 11.81
CA LEU A 7 -14.88 8.88 10.59
C LEU A 7 -13.83 9.31 9.56
N GLY A 8 -12.73 9.90 10.02
CA GLY A 8 -11.60 10.25 9.17
C GLY A 8 -10.97 9.03 8.51
N LEU A 9 -10.61 8.01 9.30
CA LEU A 9 -10.04 6.77 8.79
C LEU A 9 -10.97 6.04 7.84
N LEU A 10 -12.27 5.95 8.17
CA LEU A 10 -13.27 5.32 7.30
C LEU A 10 -13.43 6.08 5.99
N ALA A 11 -13.48 7.41 6.03
CA ALA A 11 -13.53 8.22 4.82
C ALA A 11 -12.27 7.99 3.95
N GLY A 12 -11.09 7.90 4.56
CA GLY A 12 -9.84 7.57 3.87
C GLY A 12 -9.88 6.18 3.21
N SER A 13 -10.35 5.14 3.92
CA SER A 13 -10.49 3.78 3.36
C SER A 13 -11.54 3.66 2.24
N LEU A 14 -12.36 4.70 2.05
CA LEU A 14 -13.32 4.84 0.96
C LEU A 14 -12.80 5.77 -0.16
N GLY A 15 -11.55 6.21 -0.10
CA GLY A 15 -10.97 7.16 -1.06
C GLY A 15 -11.48 8.59 -0.93
N ARG A 16 -12.22 8.92 0.13
CA ARG A 16 -12.82 10.26 0.35
C ARG A 16 -11.82 11.18 1.07
N ASN A 17 -10.73 11.53 0.40
CA ASN A 17 -9.57 12.20 1.00
C ASN A 17 -9.89 13.57 1.63
N GLU A 18 -10.76 14.37 1.02
CA GLU A 18 -11.17 15.67 1.57
C GLU A 18 -11.96 15.50 2.88
N ALA A 19 -12.93 14.58 2.91
CA ALA A 19 -13.72 14.29 4.10
C ALA A 19 -12.84 13.70 5.20
N SER A 20 -11.93 12.79 4.84
CA SER A 20 -10.93 12.22 5.74
C SER A 20 -10.11 13.33 6.42
N SER A 21 -9.52 14.21 5.60
CA SER A 21 -8.68 15.32 6.08
C SER A 21 -9.45 16.26 7.01
N LEU A 22 -10.71 16.58 6.71
CA LEU A 22 -11.55 17.42 7.55
C LEU A 22 -11.83 16.78 8.92
N HIS A 23 -12.22 15.51 8.94
CA HIS A 23 -12.49 14.76 10.16
C HIS A 23 -11.21 14.60 11.01
N LEU A 24 -10.08 14.26 10.38
CA LEU A 24 -8.80 14.13 11.05
C LEU A 24 -8.30 15.47 11.61
N ALA A 25 -8.45 16.59 10.89
CA ALA A 25 -8.08 17.91 11.41
C ALA A 25 -8.90 18.29 12.67
N ARG A 26 -10.20 17.97 12.68
CA ARG A 26 -11.05 18.15 13.88
C ARG A 26 -10.63 17.23 15.02
N ALA A 27 -10.31 15.98 14.71
CA ALA A 27 -9.82 15.02 15.69
C ALA A 27 -8.49 15.47 16.30
N LEU A 28 -7.57 16.01 15.50
CA LEU A 28 -6.28 16.54 15.95
C LEU A 28 -6.47 17.67 16.95
N SER A 29 -7.32 18.65 16.63
CA SER A 29 -7.63 19.76 17.54
C SER A 29 -8.14 19.25 18.90
N GLN A 30 -8.98 18.21 18.89
CA GLN A 30 -9.51 17.61 20.12
C GLN A 30 -8.44 16.81 20.89
N ALA A 31 -7.56 16.08 20.18
CA ALA A 31 -6.46 15.34 20.79
C ALA A 31 -5.46 16.29 21.47
N SER A 32 -5.11 17.41 20.82
CA SER A 32 -4.26 18.45 21.40
C SER A 32 -4.88 19.12 22.62
N LEU A 33 -6.19 19.38 22.61
CA LEU A 33 -6.88 19.89 23.81
C LEU A 33 -6.89 18.87 24.96
N ALA A 34 -6.92 17.57 24.64
CA ALA A 34 -6.86 16.49 25.62
C ALA A 34 -5.42 16.12 26.03
N VAL A 35 -4.41 16.70 25.37
CA VAL A 35 -2.98 16.38 25.55
C VAL A 35 -2.70 14.87 25.34
N ASP A 36 -3.37 14.29 24.34
CA ASP A 36 -3.24 12.88 23.99
C ASP A 36 -2.18 12.70 22.88
N ALA A 37 -0.92 12.60 23.30
CA ALA A 37 0.22 12.52 22.37
C ALA A 37 0.15 11.29 21.44
N SER A 38 -0.38 10.15 21.91
CA SER A 38 -0.53 8.95 21.08
C SER A 38 -1.59 9.17 19.98
N ALA A 39 -2.74 9.78 20.34
CA ALA A 39 -3.75 10.13 19.35
C ALA A 39 -3.26 11.22 18.38
N GLU A 40 -2.57 12.26 18.88
CA GLU A 40 -1.98 13.30 18.04
C GLU A 40 -1.00 12.72 17.02
N SER A 41 -0.09 11.84 17.45
CA SER A 41 0.88 11.18 16.57
C SER A 41 0.20 10.45 15.41
N ARG A 42 -0.78 9.59 15.72
CA ARG A 42 -1.51 8.82 14.70
C ARG A 42 -2.28 9.72 13.73
N ILE A 43 -2.97 10.73 14.26
CA ILE A 43 -3.75 11.64 13.42
C ILE A 43 -2.84 12.47 12.51
N MET A 44 -1.72 12.97 13.03
CA MET A 44 -0.73 13.70 12.23
C MET A 44 -0.13 12.82 11.13
N HIS A 45 0.17 11.55 11.43
CA HIS A 45 0.66 10.60 10.43
C HIS A 45 -0.35 10.40 9.28
N HIS A 46 -1.63 10.16 9.59
CA HIS A 46 -2.64 10.02 8.54
C HIS A 46 -2.86 11.31 7.74
N LEU A 47 -2.82 12.48 8.38
CA LEU A 47 -2.85 13.76 7.66
C LEU A 47 -1.62 13.92 6.76
N GLY A 48 -0.45 13.44 7.18
CA GLY A 48 0.77 13.43 6.36
C GLY A 48 0.63 12.56 5.12
N LEU A 49 0.04 11.37 5.26
CA LEU A 49 -0.27 10.49 4.12
C LEU A 49 -1.24 11.16 3.15
N MET A 50 -2.29 11.84 3.64
CA MET A 50 -3.20 12.60 2.79
C MET A 50 -2.50 13.76 2.07
N ALA A 51 -1.52 14.40 2.71
CA ALA A 51 -0.72 15.45 2.09
C ALA A 51 0.19 14.89 0.97
N ILE A 52 0.80 13.71 1.14
CA ILE A 52 1.50 13.01 0.04
C ILE A 52 0.54 12.73 -1.13
N ALA A 53 -0.66 12.23 -0.83
CA ALA A 53 -1.67 11.93 -1.85
C ALA A 53 -2.11 13.18 -2.62
N ALA A 54 -2.16 14.33 -1.94
CA ALA A 54 -2.53 15.63 -2.49
C ALA A 54 -1.37 16.39 -3.14
N ASP A 55 -0.17 15.79 -3.25
CA ASP A 55 1.03 16.40 -3.81
C ASP A 55 1.50 17.65 -3.02
N GLU A 56 1.40 17.59 -1.69
CA GLU A 56 1.85 18.63 -0.74
C GLU A 56 3.02 18.11 0.14
N PRO A 57 4.21 17.83 -0.43
CA PRO A 57 5.31 17.14 0.27
C PRO A 57 5.87 17.94 1.46
N GLU A 58 5.97 19.26 1.40
CA GLU A 58 6.46 20.07 2.53
C GLU A 58 5.52 20.00 3.73
N ARG A 59 4.20 19.99 3.45
CA ARG A 59 3.18 19.83 4.50
C ARG A 59 3.23 18.43 5.10
N ALA A 60 3.41 17.41 4.27
CA ALA A 60 3.57 16.04 4.71
C ALA A 60 4.76 15.90 5.66
N ALA A 61 5.94 16.43 5.28
CA ALA A 61 7.14 16.42 6.11
C ALA A 61 6.89 17.05 7.50
N SER A 62 6.27 18.24 7.54
CA SER A 62 5.95 18.91 8.81
C SER A 62 4.99 18.11 9.70
N LEU A 63 4.02 17.41 9.11
CA LEU A 63 3.07 16.57 9.85
C LEU A 63 3.77 15.32 10.41
N PHE A 64 4.66 14.69 9.64
CA PHE A 64 5.42 13.54 10.09
C PHE A 64 6.45 13.89 11.17
N ASP A 65 7.10 15.04 11.10
CA ASP A 65 7.95 15.54 12.19
C ASP A 65 7.14 15.72 13.48
N GLY A 66 5.94 16.31 13.36
CA GLY A 66 5.00 16.44 14.46
C GLY A 66 4.64 15.07 15.05
N ALA A 67 4.30 14.10 14.20
CA ALA A 67 3.97 12.74 14.62
C ALA A 67 5.15 12.07 15.34
N SER A 68 6.36 12.20 14.79
CA SER A 68 7.60 11.68 15.38
C SER A 68 7.82 12.25 16.79
N ALA A 69 7.73 13.56 16.96
CA ALA A 69 7.91 14.22 18.25
C ALA A 69 6.84 13.81 19.30
N GLN A 70 5.63 13.49 18.86
CA GLN A 70 4.56 12.99 19.73
C GLN A 70 4.75 11.52 20.10
N SER A 71 5.24 10.70 19.16
CA SER A 71 5.54 9.29 19.38
C SER A 71 6.64 9.13 20.44
N LEU A 72 7.74 9.88 20.29
CA LEU A 72 8.85 9.88 21.25
C LEU A 72 8.42 10.31 22.65
N ARG A 73 7.56 11.33 22.76
CA ARG A 73 6.98 11.76 24.05
C ARG A 73 6.15 10.67 24.73
N SER A 74 5.58 9.77 23.95
CA SER A 74 4.76 8.66 24.45
C SER A 74 5.57 7.37 24.67
N GLY A 75 6.88 7.38 24.39
CA GLY A 75 7.74 6.20 24.47
C GLY A 75 7.49 5.17 23.35
N ASN A 76 6.85 5.57 22.26
CA ASN A 76 6.57 4.70 21.11
C ASN A 76 7.63 4.88 20.01
N SER A 77 7.79 3.87 19.16
CA SER A 77 8.64 3.97 17.96
C SER A 77 8.20 5.13 17.07
N ASN A 78 9.17 5.84 16.51
CA ASN A 78 8.97 6.90 15.53
C ASN A 78 9.48 6.53 14.13
N LEU A 79 9.92 5.29 13.92
CA LEU A 79 10.56 4.82 12.69
C LEU A 79 9.74 5.18 11.44
N ARG A 80 8.46 4.76 11.40
CA ARG A 80 7.54 5.07 10.29
C ARG A 80 7.39 6.57 10.01
N HIS A 81 7.50 7.41 11.04
CA HIS A 81 7.37 8.86 10.92
C HIS A 81 8.66 9.48 10.37
N LEU A 82 9.82 8.98 10.79
CA LEU A 82 11.12 9.43 10.27
C LEU A 82 11.25 9.13 8.78
N ILE A 83 10.92 7.90 8.38
CA ILE A 83 10.98 7.46 6.98
C ILE A 83 10.01 8.28 6.12
N ALA A 84 8.75 8.40 6.54
CA ALA A 84 7.75 9.16 5.79
C ALA A 84 8.11 10.66 5.68
N ALA A 85 8.71 11.25 6.72
CA ALA A 85 9.27 12.60 6.65
C ALA A 85 10.45 12.70 5.69
N GLY A 86 11.36 11.72 5.68
CA GLY A 86 12.49 11.66 4.75
C GLY A 86 12.05 11.59 3.29
N ILE A 87 11.10 10.70 2.98
CA ILE A 87 10.45 10.62 1.66
C ILE A 87 9.86 11.98 1.28
N SER A 88 9.06 12.58 2.17
CA SER A 88 8.40 13.85 1.91
C SER A 88 9.39 14.99 1.63
N ARG A 89 10.50 15.05 2.38
CA ARG A 89 11.57 16.01 2.17
C ARG A 89 12.24 15.84 0.81
N HIS A 90 12.54 14.60 0.43
CA HIS A 90 13.11 14.29 -0.88
C HIS A 90 12.23 14.78 -2.03
N LEU A 91 10.92 14.50 -1.95
CA LEU A 91 9.94 14.94 -2.95
C LEU A 91 9.84 16.47 -3.04
N SER A 92 10.05 17.19 -1.93
CA SER A 92 10.12 18.66 -1.91
C SER A 92 11.49 19.26 -2.29
N GLY A 93 12.50 18.41 -2.56
CA GLY A 93 13.86 18.84 -2.89
C GLY A 93 14.76 19.21 -1.69
N ASP A 94 14.33 18.92 -0.45
CA ASP A 94 15.15 19.05 0.78
C ASP A 94 16.02 17.80 0.99
N GLY A 95 17.09 17.70 0.20
CA GLY A 95 18.01 16.54 0.23
C GLY A 95 18.71 16.35 1.58
N ASP A 96 19.26 17.41 2.15
CA ASP A 96 19.97 17.35 3.44
C ASP A 96 19.06 16.85 4.57
N GLY A 97 17.82 17.36 4.61
CA GLY A 97 16.83 16.91 5.57
C GLY A 97 16.38 15.47 5.33
N ALA A 98 16.22 15.06 4.06
CA ALA A 98 15.89 13.68 3.71
C ALA A 98 16.97 12.72 4.20
N ASP A 99 18.24 12.98 3.85
CA ASP A 99 19.39 12.16 4.24
C ASP A 99 19.53 12.07 5.77
N SER A 100 19.31 13.17 6.48
CA SER A 100 19.34 13.18 7.95
C SER A 100 18.25 12.29 8.55
N ASN A 101 17.04 12.32 7.98
CA ASN A 101 15.92 11.49 8.44
C ASN A 101 16.16 10.00 8.19
N ILE A 102 16.64 9.66 6.99
CA ILE A 102 16.96 8.28 6.63
C ILE A 102 18.11 7.75 7.48
N SER A 103 19.15 8.55 7.71
CA SER A 103 20.27 8.15 8.57
C SER A 103 19.88 7.92 10.04
N GLU A 104 18.84 8.61 10.54
CA GLU A 104 18.28 8.33 11.86
C GLU A 104 17.44 7.05 11.84
N ALA A 105 16.59 6.86 10.83
CA ALA A 105 15.79 5.65 10.67
C ALA A 105 16.69 4.40 10.55
N ALA A 106 17.76 4.47 9.75
CA ALA A 106 18.71 3.38 9.58
C ALA A 106 19.36 2.94 10.90
N ARG A 107 19.68 3.90 11.78
CA ARG A 107 20.20 3.57 13.12
C ARG A 107 19.19 2.81 13.98
N ILE A 108 17.89 3.10 13.84
CA ILE A 108 16.84 2.37 14.57
C ILE A 108 16.68 0.95 14.01
N ILE A 109 16.85 0.77 12.69
CA ILE A 109 16.79 -0.54 12.03
C ILE A 109 17.98 -1.41 12.47
N ASP A 110 19.21 -0.86 12.40
CA ASP A 110 20.46 -1.52 12.82
C ASP A 110 20.48 -1.92 14.31
N GLU A 111 19.62 -1.32 15.15
CA GLU A 111 19.49 -1.72 16.56
C GLU A 111 18.69 -3.03 16.73
N ASP A 112 17.67 -3.27 15.91
CA ASP A 112 16.82 -4.47 15.92
C ASP A 112 16.00 -4.54 14.61
N GLU A 113 16.56 -5.23 13.61
CA GLU A 113 16.00 -5.36 12.27
C GLU A 113 14.64 -6.06 12.31
N GLY A 114 14.50 -7.08 13.17
CA GLY A 114 13.26 -7.82 13.37
C GLY A 114 12.11 -6.92 13.86
N SER A 115 12.41 -5.97 14.74
CA SER A 115 11.42 -5.01 15.24
C SER A 115 11.01 -3.95 14.21
N ALA A 116 11.85 -3.71 13.19
CA ALA A 116 11.60 -2.74 12.12
C ALA A 116 10.64 -3.25 11.03
N ILE A 117 10.52 -4.57 10.86
CA ILE A 117 9.72 -5.21 9.80
C ILE A 117 8.25 -4.72 9.80
N GLU A 118 7.54 -4.83 10.93
CA GLU A 118 6.12 -4.46 10.97
C GLU A 118 5.89 -2.95 10.74
N PRO A 119 6.66 -2.02 11.37
CA PRO A 119 6.61 -0.60 11.02
C PRO A 119 6.80 -0.30 9.53
N LEU A 120 7.75 -0.96 8.86
CA LEU A 120 7.99 -0.80 7.41
C LEU A 120 6.80 -1.32 6.61
N VAL A 121 6.32 -2.53 6.90
CA VAL A 121 5.16 -3.13 6.23
C VAL A 121 3.89 -2.27 6.40
N VAL A 122 3.67 -1.71 7.59
CA VAL A 122 2.54 -0.79 7.85
C VAL A 122 2.68 0.50 7.04
N LEU A 123 3.88 1.06 6.93
CA LEU A 123 4.13 2.25 6.12
C LEU A 123 3.91 1.96 4.63
N ALA A 124 4.48 0.88 4.09
CA ALA A 124 4.29 0.47 2.70
C ALA A 124 2.82 0.27 2.35
N ARG A 125 2.06 -0.47 3.18
CA ARG A 125 0.60 -0.63 3.00
C ARG A 125 -0.15 0.70 3.03
N SER A 126 0.26 1.62 3.89
CA SER A 126 -0.33 2.96 3.97
C SER A 126 -0.07 3.76 2.70
N LEU A 127 1.13 3.66 2.12
CA LEU A 127 1.50 4.27 0.85
C LEU A 127 0.72 3.67 -0.33
N MET A 128 0.53 2.34 -0.34
CA MET A 128 -0.37 1.70 -1.32
C MET A 128 -1.80 2.24 -1.23
N GLY A 129 -2.33 2.37 -0.01
CA GLY A 129 -3.69 2.85 0.23
C GLY A 129 -3.94 4.28 -0.23
N ILE A 130 -2.89 5.07 -0.45
CA ILE A 130 -2.97 6.43 -1.02
C ILE A 130 -2.49 6.50 -2.48
N ASP A 131 -2.47 5.37 -3.19
CA ASP A 131 -2.04 5.24 -4.59
C ASP A 131 -0.59 5.74 -4.83
N ARG A 132 0.31 5.36 -3.91
CA ARG A 132 1.77 5.53 -4.06
C ARG A 132 2.49 4.17 -4.09
N PRO A 133 2.19 3.31 -5.08
CA PRO A 133 2.69 1.94 -5.11
C PRO A 133 4.21 1.85 -5.32
N TRP A 134 4.81 2.76 -6.06
CA TRP A 134 6.28 2.81 -6.21
C TRP A 134 6.97 3.09 -4.88
N LEU A 135 6.47 4.03 -4.08
CA LEU A 135 7.00 4.27 -2.73
C LEU A 135 6.83 3.02 -1.84
N ALA A 136 5.71 2.33 -1.98
CA ALA A 136 5.43 1.14 -1.19
C ALA A 136 6.32 -0.05 -1.57
N LEU A 137 6.64 -0.22 -2.86
CA LEU A 137 7.54 -1.26 -3.36
C LEU A 137 8.90 -1.15 -2.68
N GLU A 138 9.54 0.02 -2.77
CA GLU A 138 10.86 0.23 -2.19
C GLU A 138 10.85 0.02 -0.66
N ILE A 139 9.79 0.43 0.06
CA ILE A 139 9.70 0.16 1.52
C ILE A 139 9.45 -1.32 1.85
N PHE A 140 8.79 -2.07 0.97
CA PHE A 140 8.67 -3.52 1.14
C PHE A 140 10.01 -4.23 0.89
N ASP A 141 10.81 -3.73 -0.05
CA ASP A 141 12.16 -4.26 -0.29
C ASP A 141 13.02 -4.08 0.98
N GLU A 142 13.02 -2.89 1.59
CA GLU A 142 13.71 -2.66 2.88
C GLU A 142 13.19 -3.58 4.00
N ALA A 143 11.88 -3.86 4.02
CA ALA A 143 11.30 -4.79 5.00
C ALA A 143 11.74 -6.24 4.74
N LEU A 144 11.87 -6.63 3.47
CA LEU A 144 12.36 -7.94 3.06
C LEU A 144 13.80 -8.15 3.50
N GLU A 145 14.64 -7.13 3.29
CA GLU A 145 16.02 -7.11 3.75
C GLU A 145 16.10 -7.33 5.27
N CYS A 146 15.34 -6.55 6.05
CA CYS A 146 15.25 -6.72 7.50
C CYS A 146 14.81 -8.15 7.90
N ALA A 147 13.82 -8.72 7.19
CA ALA A 147 13.33 -10.07 7.48
C ALA A 147 14.36 -11.16 7.16
N ILE A 148 15.16 -10.97 6.12
CA ILE A 148 16.24 -11.88 5.74
C ILE A 148 17.38 -11.82 6.75
N GLU A 149 17.81 -10.62 7.15
CA GLU A 149 18.90 -10.44 8.12
C GLU A 149 18.51 -10.89 9.53
N ALA A 150 17.25 -10.68 9.92
CA ALA A 150 16.69 -11.20 11.17
C ALA A 150 16.40 -12.72 11.12
N GLU A 151 16.61 -13.38 9.97
CA GLU A 151 16.35 -14.81 9.73
C GLU A 151 14.89 -15.24 10.02
N ILE A 152 13.91 -14.38 9.71
CA ILE A 152 12.48 -14.61 9.98
C ILE A 152 11.75 -15.06 8.70
N GLU A 153 11.87 -16.34 8.37
CA GLU A 153 11.29 -16.94 7.14
C GLU A 153 9.80 -16.64 6.92
N SER A 154 9.01 -16.64 7.99
CA SER A 154 7.57 -16.35 7.88
C SER A 154 7.29 -14.93 7.39
N GLU A 155 8.14 -13.96 7.76
CA GLU A 155 8.04 -12.59 7.29
C GLU A 155 8.59 -12.45 5.86
N VAL A 156 9.66 -13.18 5.50
CA VAL A 156 10.15 -13.25 4.11
C VAL A 156 9.03 -13.71 3.17
N ASP A 157 8.34 -14.81 3.51
CA ASP A 157 7.22 -15.33 2.72
C ASP A 157 6.05 -14.33 2.66
N ARG A 158 5.73 -13.68 3.78
CA ARG A 158 4.67 -12.65 3.83
C ARG A 158 5.01 -11.46 2.93
N ILE A 159 6.24 -10.95 3.00
CA ILE A 159 6.67 -9.77 2.26
C ILE A 159 6.80 -10.08 0.78
N ARG A 160 7.29 -11.26 0.40
CA ARG A 160 7.28 -11.74 -0.99
C ARG A 160 5.89 -11.65 -1.62
N ASN A 161 4.87 -12.11 -0.91
CA ASN A 161 3.48 -12.03 -1.39
C ASN A 161 2.98 -10.57 -1.50
N LEU A 162 3.43 -9.68 -0.62
CA LEU A 162 3.10 -8.25 -0.67
C LEU A 162 3.82 -7.55 -1.83
N LEU A 163 5.06 -7.93 -2.13
CA LEU A 163 5.83 -7.46 -3.27
C LEU A 163 5.15 -7.83 -4.60
N THR A 164 4.69 -9.08 -4.74
CA THR A 164 3.91 -9.47 -5.92
C THR A 164 2.62 -8.66 -6.05
N LEU A 165 1.92 -8.39 -4.95
CA LEU A 165 0.71 -7.58 -4.93
C LEU A 165 0.96 -6.13 -5.35
N VAL A 166 1.98 -5.47 -4.79
CA VAL A 166 2.29 -4.06 -5.12
C VAL A 166 2.82 -3.92 -6.54
N ASN A 167 3.46 -4.92 -7.11
CA ASN A 167 3.87 -4.93 -8.52
C ASN A 167 2.67 -4.85 -9.48
N VAL A 168 1.50 -5.38 -9.12
CA VAL A 168 0.27 -5.16 -9.91
C VAL A 168 -0.15 -3.68 -9.92
N ALA A 169 0.20 -2.93 -8.87
CA ALA A 169 -0.12 -1.51 -8.69
C ALA A 169 0.90 -0.58 -9.36
N ALA A 170 2.17 -0.97 -9.32
CA ALA A 170 3.33 -0.20 -9.76
C ALA A 170 3.46 -0.25 -11.30
N VAL A 171 2.64 0.55 -11.98
CA VAL A 171 2.64 0.61 -13.46
C VAL A 171 3.55 1.72 -13.98
N GLY A 172 4.07 1.52 -15.19
CA GLY A 172 4.90 2.47 -15.94
C GLY A 172 6.39 2.24 -15.72
N ASP A 173 7.20 2.81 -16.60
CA ASP A 173 8.64 2.66 -16.52
C ASP A 173 9.25 3.48 -15.38
N GLU A 174 10.41 3.03 -14.91
CA GLU A 174 11.21 3.75 -13.94
C GLU A 174 11.69 5.11 -14.49
N ASP A 175 11.39 6.20 -13.77
CA ASP A 175 11.80 7.56 -14.10
C ASP A 175 12.96 8.06 -13.19
N ASP A 176 13.43 9.29 -13.43
CA ASP A 176 14.53 9.89 -12.66
C ASP A 176 14.19 10.08 -11.18
N GLU A 177 12.94 10.40 -10.87
CA GLU A 177 12.47 10.64 -9.51
C GLU A 177 12.42 9.32 -8.72
N ARG A 178 11.88 8.26 -9.32
CA ARG A 178 11.85 6.90 -8.75
C ARG A 178 13.25 6.38 -8.47
N ARG A 179 14.19 6.53 -9.41
CA ARG A 179 15.59 6.14 -9.20
C ARG A 179 16.25 6.93 -8.08
N SER A 180 15.95 8.22 -7.99
CA SER A 180 16.48 9.09 -6.95
C SER A 180 15.97 8.65 -5.58
N LEU A 181 14.69 8.30 -5.49
CA LEU A 181 14.08 7.82 -4.27
C LEU A 181 14.59 6.43 -3.86
N ARG A 182 14.72 5.46 -4.77
CA ARG A 182 15.33 4.16 -4.44
C ARG A 182 16.68 4.35 -3.77
N ARG A 183 17.58 5.13 -4.38
CA ARG A 183 18.90 5.43 -3.79
C ARG A 183 18.84 6.06 -2.41
N LEU A 184 17.79 6.82 -2.10
CA LEU A 184 17.57 7.36 -0.77
C LEU A 184 17.13 6.25 0.19
N LEU A 185 16.20 5.41 -0.22
CA LEU A 185 15.62 4.35 0.60
C LEU A 185 16.59 3.18 0.82
N ASP A 186 17.44 2.84 -0.15
CA ASP A 186 18.61 1.93 -0.01
C ASP A 186 19.57 2.38 1.12
N GLY A 187 19.39 3.58 1.67
CA GLY A 187 20.12 4.08 2.82
C GLY A 187 19.51 3.67 4.18
N LEU A 188 18.33 3.04 4.20
CA LEU A 188 17.64 2.59 5.40
C LEU A 188 18.29 1.34 5.97
N ASN A 189 18.73 0.43 5.11
CA ASN A 189 19.45 -0.75 5.53
C ASN A 189 20.73 -0.96 4.69
N ARG A 190 21.68 -1.75 5.20
CA ARG A 190 22.89 -2.12 4.46
C ARG A 190 23.15 -3.60 4.61
N VAL A 191 22.56 -4.37 3.71
CA VAL A 191 22.77 -5.81 3.66
C VAL A 191 24.15 -6.12 3.10
N GLU A 192 24.91 -6.98 3.78
CA GLU A 192 26.23 -7.43 3.33
C GLU A 192 26.35 -8.96 3.33
N GLY A 193 27.10 -9.50 2.37
CA GLY A 193 27.56 -10.90 2.42
C GLY A 193 26.48 -11.93 2.10
N VAL A 194 26.23 -12.88 3.01
CA VAL A 194 25.29 -13.99 2.74
C VAL A 194 23.83 -13.51 2.67
N ALA A 195 23.50 -12.47 3.44
CA ALA A 195 22.18 -11.87 3.39
C ALA A 195 21.94 -11.17 2.04
N GLU A 196 22.96 -10.55 1.45
CA GLU A 196 22.88 -9.87 0.15
C GLU A 196 22.56 -10.86 -0.98
N GLU A 197 23.30 -11.99 -1.07
CA GLU A 197 23.02 -13.06 -2.05
C GLU A 197 21.59 -13.62 -1.89
N ARG A 198 21.12 -13.67 -0.65
CA ARG A 198 19.79 -14.16 -0.33
C ARG A 198 18.70 -13.16 -0.73
N VAL A 199 18.92 -11.86 -0.51
CA VAL A 199 18.03 -10.78 -0.97
C VAL A 199 17.92 -10.83 -2.50
N GLU A 200 19.04 -10.93 -3.21
CA GLU A 200 19.07 -11.05 -4.68
C GLU A 200 18.26 -12.27 -5.16
N THR A 201 18.41 -13.41 -4.47
CA THR A 201 17.68 -14.65 -4.80
C THR A 201 16.17 -14.46 -4.63
N VAL A 202 15.73 -13.96 -3.48
CA VAL A 202 14.29 -13.80 -3.19
C VAL A 202 13.66 -12.74 -4.09
N THR A 203 14.38 -11.65 -4.39
CA THR A 203 13.94 -10.62 -5.33
C THR A 203 13.79 -11.19 -6.74
N GLY A 204 14.73 -12.02 -7.20
CA GLY A 204 14.61 -12.73 -8.47
C GLY A 204 13.38 -13.66 -8.53
N GLU A 205 13.05 -14.35 -7.43
CA GLU A 205 11.82 -15.16 -7.34
C GLU A 205 10.55 -14.29 -7.43
N VAL A 206 10.56 -13.10 -6.82
CA VAL A 206 9.46 -12.13 -6.96
C VAL A 206 9.29 -11.71 -8.41
N ASP A 207 10.38 -11.32 -9.07
CA ASP A 207 10.37 -10.88 -10.47
C ASP A 207 9.85 -11.97 -11.39
N GLU A 208 10.31 -13.22 -11.23
CA GLU A 208 9.80 -14.36 -11.99
C GLU A 208 8.30 -14.60 -11.76
N ALA A 209 7.83 -14.45 -10.52
CA ALA A 209 6.41 -14.57 -10.19
C ALA A 209 5.59 -13.43 -10.81
N VAL A 210 6.09 -12.19 -10.77
CA VAL A 210 5.46 -11.02 -11.38
C VAL A 210 5.38 -11.20 -12.90
N ASP A 211 6.46 -11.60 -13.56
CA ASP A 211 6.50 -11.87 -14.99
C ASP A 211 5.50 -12.96 -15.40
N ALA A 212 5.44 -14.05 -14.64
CA ALA A 212 4.45 -15.10 -14.83
C ALA A 212 3.01 -14.57 -14.69
N GLN A 213 2.81 -13.58 -13.82
CA GLN A 213 1.55 -12.87 -13.60
C GLN A 213 1.30 -11.70 -14.58
N LEU A 214 2.14 -11.47 -15.59
CA LEU A 214 1.85 -10.52 -16.68
C LEU A 214 1.40 -11.22 -17.96
N VAL A 215 1.65 -12.53 -18.10
CA VAL A 215 1.25 -13.31 -19.27
C VAL A 215 -0.28 -13.41 -19.36
N PRO A 216 -0.97 -13.05 -20.45
CA PRO A 216 -2.44 -13.12 -20.52
C PRO A 216 -3.01 -14.50 -20.17
N ILE A 217 -4.20 -14.54 -19.56
CA ILE A 217 -4.88 -15.81 -19.27
C ILE A 217 -5.27 -16.46 -20.60
N GLU A 218 -4.85 -17.70 -20.83
CA GLU A 218 -5.08 -18.41 -22.10
C GLU A 218 -6.57 -18.64 -22.40
N GLU A 219 -7.39 -18.79 -21.36
CA GLU A 219 -8.82 -19.05 -21.49
C GLU A 219 -9.64 -17.74 -21.51
N THR A 220 -10.55 -17.61 -22.47
CA THR A 220 -11.53 -16.52 -22.53
C THR A 220 -12.95 -17.06 -22.59
N TRP A 221 -13.89 -16.35 -21.95
CA TRP A 221 -15.29 -16.76 -21.83
C TRP A 221 -16.21 -15.73 -22.46
N ARG A 222 -16.74 -16.05 -23.64
CA ARG A 222 -17.75 -15.22 -24.32
C ARG A 222 -19.15 -15.37 -23.71
N GLU A 223 -19.41 -16.54 -23.11
CA GLU A 223 -20.64 -16.92 -22.41
C GLU A 223 -20.55 -16.56 -20.93
N TRP A 224 -21.69 -16.31 -20.28
CA TRP A 224 -21.73 -16.12 -18.82
C TRP A 224 -21.51 -17.45 -18.10
N ARG A 225 -20.46 -17.54 -17.29
CA ARG A 225 -20.12 -18.71 -16.46
C ARG A 225 -20.20 -18.38 -14.97
N ALA A 226 -20.30 -19.38 -14.11
CA ALA A 226 -20.29 -19.14 -12.66
C ALA A 226 -18.96 -18.48 -12.25
N SER A 227 -18.99 -17.52 -11.32
CA SER A 227 -17.76 -16.89 -10.81
C SER A 227 -16.77 -17.90 -10.23
N ASN A 228 -17.31 -18.92 -9.56
CA ASN A 228 -16.56 -20.03 -8.97
C ASN A 228 -15.81 -20.91 -10.00
N ASP A 229 -16.07 -20.75 -11.31
CA ASP A 229 -15.27 -21.41 -12.35
C ASP A 229 -13.87 -20.78 -12.47
N LEU A 230 -13.67 -19.51 -12.05
CA LEU A 230 -12.39 -18.79 -12.11
C LEU A 230 -11.83 -18.50 -10.71
N VAL A 231 -12.66 -17.92 -9.85
CA VAL A 231 -12.29 -17.49 -8.50
C VAL A 231 -13.20 -18.24 -7.53
N PRO A 232 -12.66 -19.20 -6.76
CA PRO A 232 -13.41 -19.95 -5.77
C PRO A 232 -14.24 -19.06 -4.83
N ASP A 233 -15.44 -19.52 -4.48
CA ASP A 233 -16.34 -18.80 -3.60
C ASP A 233 -15.70 -18.57 -2.22
N GLY A 234 -15.62 -17.29 -1.82
CA GLY A 234 -15.05 -16.87 -0.55
C GLY A 234 -13.60 -16.40 -0.63
N GLU A 235 -12.92 -16.58 -1.76
CA GLU A 235 -11.61 -15.99 -1.97
C GLU A 235 -11.71 -14.46 -2.13
N ALA A 236 -10.76 -13.79 -1.50
CA ALA A 236 -10.72 -12.33 -1.44
C ALA A 236 -9.68 -11.81 -2.42
N LEU A 237 -10.14 -10.97 -3.34
CA LEU A 237 -9.31 -10.21 -4.26
C LEU A 237 -8.90 -8.90 -3.59
N SER A 238 -7.61 -8.58 -3.63
CA SER A 238 -7.14 -7.31 -3.09
C SER A 238 -7.36 -6.21 -4.12
N VAL A 239 -8.16 -5.19 -3.79
CA VAL A 239 -8.36 -4.03 -4.66
C VAL A 239 -7.12 -3.17 -4.60
N VAL A 240 -6.45 -3.07 -5.74
CA VAL A 240 -5.17 -2.37 -5.88
C VAL A 240 -5.40 -0.93 -6.33
N ARG A 241 -6.30 -0.74 -7.30
CA ARG A 241 -6.65 0.58 -7.85
C ARG A 241 -8.06 0.56 -8.40
N VAL A 242 -8.70 1.71 -8.45
CA VAL A 242 -9.98 1.90 -9.13
C VAL A 242 -9.80 2.98 -10.19
N VAL A 243 -10.22 2.68 -11.41
CA VAL A 243 -10.15 3.58 -12.56
C VAL A 243 -11.57 3.90 -13.01
N GLU A 244 -11.92 5.18 -13.03
CA GLU A 244 -13.19 5.63 -13.61
C GLU A 244 -13.11 5.62 -15.13
N GLY A 245 -14.13 5.05 -15.78
CA GLY A 245 -14.26 5.03 -17.23
C GLY A 245 -15.62 5.54 -17.70
N GLU A 246 -15.78 5.71 -19.01
CA GLU A 246 -17.09 6.03 -19.58
C GLU A 246 -18.07 4.88 -19.34
N GLY A 247 -19.07 5.11 -18.48
CA GLY A 247 -20.18 4.17 -18.25
C GLY A 247 -19.95 3.11 -17.16
N GLY A 248 -18.85 3.18 -16.41
CA GLY A 248 -18.59 2.24 -15.31
C GLY A 248 -17.23 2.43 -14.64
N LEU A 249 -16.94 1.52 -13.71
CA LEU A 249 -15.70 1.47 -12.96
C LEU A 249 -14.89 0.24 -13.38
N LEU A 250 -13.57 0.40 -13.52
CA LEU A 250 -12.64 -0.71 -13.63
C LEU A 250 -11.86 -0.84 -12.32
N ALA A 251 -12.14 -1.89 -11.55
CA ALA A 251 -11.37 -2.22 -10.37
C ALA A 251 -10.19 -3.12 -10.76
N ILE A 252 -8.97 -2.65 -10.53
CA ILE A 252 -7.76 -3.45 -10.66
C ILE A 252 -7.58 -4.21 -9.35
N VAL A 253 -7.53 -5.53 -9.44
CA VAL A 253 -7.41 -6.40 -8.28
C VAL A 253 -6.26 -7.39 -8.43
N HIS A 254 -5.73 -7.87 -7.31
CA HIS A 254 -4.74 -8.94 -7.27
C HIS A 254 -5.34 -10.20 -6.63
N HIS A 255 -5.13 -11.33 -7.30
CA HIS A 255 -5.36 -12.67 -6.79
C HIS A 255 -4.01 -13.36 -6.61
N SER A 256 -3.78 -14.04 -5.48
CA SER A 256 -2.47 -14.66 -5.17
C SER A 256 -1.96 -15.63 -6.23
N GLU A 257 -2.86 -16.38 -6.87
CA GLU A 257 -2.47 -17.36 -7.90
C GLU A 257 -2.67 -16.86 -9.34
N LEU A 258 -3.63 -15.97 -9.57
CA LEU A 258 -3.99 -15.54 -10.93
C LEU A 258 -3.24 -14.27 -11.31
N GLY A 259 -2.79 -13.50 -10.32
CA GLY A 259 -2.14 -12.20 -10.48
C GLY A 259 -3.15 -11.06 -10.68
N GLY A 260 -2.73 -10.04 -11.44
CA GLY A 260 -3.53 -8.86 -11.72
C GLY A 260 -4.73 -9.12 -12.63
N LEU A 261 -5.91 -8.71 -12.20
CA LEU A 261 -7.18 -8.83 -12.93
C LEU A 261 -7.89 -7.47 -12.96
N GLY A 262 -8.48 -7.12 -14.09
CA GLY A 262 -9.41 -6.00 -14.19
C GLY A 262 -10.85 -6.47 -14.00
N ILE A 263 -11.60 -5.91 -13.07
CA ILE A 263 -13.03 -6.18 -12.90
C ILE A 263 -13.81 -4.98 -13.40
N TRP A 264 -14.51 -5.16 -14.52
CA TRP A 264 -15.40 -4.17 -15.09
C TRP A 264 -16.77 -4.22 -14.42
N LEU A 265 -17.16 -3.10 -13.82
CA LEU A 265 -18.41 -2.92 -13.09
C LEU A 265 -19.26 -1.83 -13.78
N PRO A 266 -20.23 -2.22 -14.63
CA PRO A 266 -21.14 -1.27 -15.25
C PRO A 266 -22.23 -0.82 -14.26
N GLY A 267 -22.59 0.47 -14.29
CA GLY A 267 -23.76 0.99 -13.54
C GLY A 267 -23.54 1.20 -12.03
N GLU A 268 -24.55 0.85 -11.21
CA GLU A 268 -24.51 0.97 -9.75
C GLU A 268 -23.61 -0.12 -9.14
N ALA A 269 -22.30 0.14 -9.12
CA ALA A 269 -21.31 -0.69 -8.46
C ALA A 269 -21.19 -0.33 -6.95
N PRO A 270 -20.71 -1.26 -6.10
CA PRO A 270 -20.31 -0.88 -4.75
C PRO A 270 -19.20 0.19 -4.79
N GLU A 271 -19.16 1.04 -3.77
CA GLU A 271 -18.06 2.00 -3.60
C GLU A 271 -16.76 1.23 -3.34
N LEU A 272 -15.77 1.40 -4.22
CA LEU A 272 -14.48 0.73 -4.18
C LEU A 272 -13.35 1.72 -4.00
N ALA A 273 -12.34 1.31 -3.25
CA ALA A 273 -11.09 2.05 -3.08
C ALA A 273 -9.91 1.07 -2.95
N SER A 274 -8.70 1.58 -3.19
CA SER A 274 -7.47 0.82 -2.97
C SER A 274 -7.36 0.32 -1.53
N GLY A 275 -6.77 -0.86 -1.34
CA GLY A 275 -6.58 -1.50 -0.04
C GLY A 275 -7.82 -2.23 0.50
N GLN A 276 -8.95 -2.19 -0.21
CA GLN A 276 -10.13 -2.99 0.14
C GLN A 276 -10.00 -4.43 -0.35
N ARG A 277 -10.77 -5.34 0.25
CA ARG A 277 -10.93 -6.71 -0.25
C ARG A 277 -12.28 -6.90 -0.90
N LEU A 278 -12.29 -7.52 -2.08
CA LEU A 278 -13.46 -7.81 -2.89
C LEU A 278 -13.66 -9.32 -3.01
N THR A 279 -14.85 -9.81 -2.68
CA THR A 279 -15.22 -11.21 -2.92
C THR A 279 -16.31 -11.27 -3.99
N ILE A 280 -16.07 -12.10 -5.00
CA ILE A 280 -17.03 -12.40 -6.06
C ILE A 280 -17.70 -13.74 -5.71
N SER A 281 -18.99 -13.71 -5.38
CA SER A 281 -19.73 -14.94 -5.01
C SER A 281 -21.17 -14.87 -5.49
N GLY A 282 -21.72 -16.00 -5.93
CA GLY A 282 -23.14 -16.09 -6.30
C GLY A 282 -23.55 -15.25 -7.51
N THR A 283 -22.60 -14.96 -8.41
CA THR A 283 -22.81 -14.21 -9.65
C THR A 283 -22.19 -14.95 -10.84
N ARG A 284 -22.39 -14.43 -12.05
CA ARG A 284 -21.75 -14.93 -13.26
C ARG A 284 -20.77 -13.93 -13.83
N ILE A 285 -19.74 -14.44 -14.49
CA ILE A 285 -18.69 -13.64 -15.09
C ILE A 285 -18.43 -14.01 -16.54
N LYS A 286 -17.87 -13.04 -17.28
CA LYS A 286 -17.19 -13.24 -18.56
C LYS A 286 -15.74 -12.84 -18.40
N LEU A 287 -14.85 -13.58 -19.04
CA LEU A 287 -13.42 -13.33 -19.02
C LEU A 287 -12.94 -13.00 -20.43
N ALA A 288 -12.25 -11.88 -20.59
CA ALA A 288 -11.67 -11.46 -21.85
C ALA A 288 -10.18 -11.14 -21.67
N GLU A 289 -9.43 -11.21 -22.77
CA GLU A 289 -8.09 -10.64 -22.82
C GLU A 289 -8.16 -9.12 -22.60
N PRO A 290 -7.18 -8.53 -21.88
CA PRO A 290 -7.05 -7.09 -21.78
C PRO A 290 -6.75 -6.48 -23.15
N THR A 291 -7.26 -5.28 -23.39
CA THR A 291 -6.89 -4.52 -24.58
C THR A 291 -5.42 -4.11 -24.49
N LYS A 292 -4.78 -3.83 -25.64
CA LYS A 292 -3.38 -3.35 -25.65
C LYS A 292 -3.16 -2.11 -24.78
N ASP A 293 -4.14 -1.21 -24.75
CA ASP A 293 -4.08 0.01 -23.95
C ASP A 293 -4.14 -0.31 -22.44
N LEU A 294 -4.98 -1.28 -22.06
CA LEU A 294 -5.05 -1.75 -20.67
C LEU A 294 -3.78 -2.49 -20.27
N THR A 295 -3.22 -3.34 -21.13
CA THR A 295 -1.94 -4.01 -20.86
C THR A 295 -0.78 -3.03 -20.73
N ALA A 296 -0.79 -1.93 -21.48
CA ALA A 296 0.25 -0.91 -21.40
C ALA A 296 0.10 0.04 -20.20
N SER A 297 -1.11 0.16 -19.65
CA SER A 297 -1.42 1.11 -18.57
C SER A 297 -1.73 0.46 -17.23
N GLN A 298 -1.95 -0.86 -17.21
CA GLN A 298 -2.27 -1.65 -16.02
C GLN A 298 -1.58 -3.02 -16.10
N ASN A 299 -1.03 -3.49 -14.98
CA ASN A 299 -0.41 -4.81 -14.86
C ASN A 299 -1.50 -5.88 -14.65
N ILE A 300 -2.35 -6.09 -15.66
CA ILE A 300 -3.45 -7.06 -15.64
C ILE A 300 -3.36 -8.09 -16.77
N ARG A 301 -3.80 -9.31 -16.48
CA ARG A 301 -3.77 -10.47 -17.40
C ARG A 301 -5.10 -10.77 -18.07
N GLY A 302 -6.18 -10.20 -17.53
CA GLY A 302 -7.54 -10.53 -17.92
C GLY A 302 -8.51 -9.46 -17.44
N VAL A 303 -9.61 -9.31 -18.15
CA VAL A 303 -10.72 -8.44 -17.79
C VAL A 303 -11.97 -9.28 -17.56
N ILE A 304 -12.55 -9.11 -16.38
CA ILE A 304 -13.73 -9.80 -15.90
C ILE A 304 -14.90 -8.83 -15.96
N ALA A 305 -15.94 -9.16 -16.73
CA ALA A 305 -17.24 -8.50 -16.60
C ALA A 305 -18.10 -9.30 -15.61
N VAL A 306 -18.76 -8.59 -14.69
CA VAL A 306 -19.65 -9.19 -13.68
C VAL A 306 -21.10 -8.95 -14.07
N GLU A 307 -21.93 -10.00 -14.04
CA GLU A 307 -23.34 -9.89 -14.44
C GLU A 307 -24.18 -9.07 -13.45
N SER A 308 -23.95 -9.29 -12.15
CA SER A 308 -24.61 -8.59 -11.05
C SER A 308 -23.55 -7.96 -10.12
N PRO A 309 -23.07 -6.73 -10.41
CA PRO A 309 -22.13 -6.00 -9.55
C PRO A 309 -22.60 -5.84 -8.10
N GLU A 310 -23.90 -5.75 -7.87
CA GLU A 310 -24.54 -5.64 -6.55
C GLU A 310 -24.35 -6.89 -5.66
N ALA A 311 -23.98 -8.03 -6.25
CA ALA A 311 -23.69 -9.26 -5.49
C ALA A 311 -22.27 -9.28 -4.88
N LEU A 312 -21.43 -8.32 -5.27
CA LEU A 312 -20.05 -8.22 -4.78
C LEU A 312 -20.02 -7.79 -3.33
N LYS A 313 -19.12 -8.43 -2.56
CA LYS A 313 -18.91 -8.08 -1.15
C LYS A 313 -17.59 -7.35 -1.01
N VAL A 314 -17.66 -6.15 -0.46
CA VAL A 314 -16.49 -5.31 -0.16
C VAL A 314 -16.27 -5.34 1.34
N SER A 315 -15.02 -5.53 1.75
CA SER A 315 -14.61 -5.44 3.15
C SER A 315 -13.33 -4.61 3.26
N ILE A 316 -13.22 -3.88 4.37
CA ILE A 316 -12.02 -3.12 4.70
C ILE A 316 -11.20 -4.00 5.65
N GLU A 317 -9.95 -4.25 5.30
CA GLU A 317 -9.02 -4.86 6.22
C GLU A 317 -8.62 -3.80 7.25
N ALA A 318 -8.89 -4.06 8.53
CA ALA A 318 -8.41 -3.18 9.58
C ALA A 318 -6.87 -3.23 9.54
N ILE A 319 -6.23 -2.10 9.27
CA ILE A 319 -4.81 -1.93 9.51
C ILE A 319 -4.64 -2.18 11.00
N GLN A 320 -4.06 -3.33 11.38
CA GLN A 320 -3.73 -3.60 12.77
C GLN A 320 -2.61 -2.64 13.15
N ASP A 321 -3.00 -1.52 13.74
CA ASP A 321 -2.08 -0.60 14.41
C ASP A 321 -1.63 -1.36 15.67
N SER A 322 -0.49 -2.05 15.57
CA SER A 322 0.13 -2.80 16.66
C SER A 322 0.66 -1.83 17.72
N ALA A 323 -0.26 -1.22 18.47
CA ALA A 323 0.05 -0.78 19.83
C ALA A 323 -0.38 -1.90 20.78
N PRO A 324 0.48 -2.38 21.69
CA PRO A 324 0.00 -3.19 22.78
C PRO A 324 -1.02 -2.36 23.55
N GLU A 325 -2.26 -2.85 23.67
CA GLU A 325 -3.16 -2.35 24.69
C GLU A 325 -2.48 -2.63 26.04
N SER A 326 -2.13 -1.54 26.72
CA SER A 326 -1.63 -1.39 28.10
C SER A 326 -1.60 -2.65 28.97
#